data_AF-D2C280-F1
#
_entry.id   AF-D2C280-F1
#
_cell.length_a   1.000
_cell.length_b   1.000
_cell.length_c   1.000
_cell.angle_alpha   90.00
_cell.angle_beta   90.00
_cell.angle_gamma   90.00
#
_symmetry.space_group_name_H-M   'P 1'
#
loop_
_entity.id
_entity.type
_entity.pdbx_description
1 polymer ?
#
loop_
_entity_poly.entity_id
_entity_poly.type
_entity_poly.pdbx_seq_one_letter_code
_entity_poly.pdbx_strand_id
1 'polypeptide(L)'
;MTSKNNDLHGQGLAHPENSQSDISSHGFAELIPVISGRIGERETNIVSAKSLHIALGVGRFFANWIKGRVEEYGFVEGVDFITFDSPELVNQSANYEQLLPKRAVITKRGRPEKDYVLSLNMAKELAMVERNEQGRAVRRYFIQCEEALHRSAPEVAARFRRQLKARLTAANYFKPMCAALEIARSELGKKTLPHHYTTESNMIARLVLGGLTAKGWAQVNNVAGEPRDSMSADQLEHLSYLEQTNITLIELGQDYPQRKAELTRLSQRWMAKRLGVNHA
;
A
#
# COMPACT_ATOMS: atom_id res chain seq x y z
N MET A 1 -66.31 4.25 23.00
CA MET A 1 -66.01 5.69 23.23
C MET A 1 -65.15 5.81 24.47
N THR A 2 -63.92 6.34 24.29
CA THR A 2 -63.22 7.31 25.17
C THR A 2 -63.03 6.96 26.65
N SER A 3 -61.87 7.10 27.30
CA SER A 3 -60.50 7.49 27.00
C SER A 3 -59.70 7.06 28.24
N LYS A 4 -58.56 6.39 28.11
CA LYS A 4 -57.62 6.19 29.23
C LYS A 4 -56.49 7.21 29.07
N ASN A 5 -56.56 8.31 29.83
CA ASN A 5 -55.41 9.18 30.07
C ASN A 5 -54.62 8.57 31.23
N ASN A 6 -53.41 8.10 30.97
CA ASN A 6 -52.40 7.84 31.99
C ASN A 6 -51.47 9.05 32.04
N ASP A 7 -51.31 9.59 33.25
CA ASP A 7 -50.46 10.73 33.55
C ASP A 7 -48.97 10.43 33.32
N LEU A 8 -48.30 11.41 32.71
CA LEU A 8 -46.86 11.46 32.54
C LEU A 8 -46.16 11.67 33.89
N HIS A 9 -45.24 10.78 34.26
CA HIS A 9 -44.08 11.08 35.10
C HIS A 9 -42.87 10.28 34.58
N GLY A 10 -42.12 10.88 33.65
CA GLY A 10 -40.79 10.41 33.26
C GLY A 10 -39.76 10.96 34.23
N GLN A 11 -39.14 10.11 35.03
CA GLN A 11 -37.97 10.46 35.84
C GLN A 11 -36.76 10.62 34.93
N GLY A 12 -36.10 11.78 35.05
CA GLY A 12 -34.98 12.22 34.23
C GLY A 12 -33.76 11.30 34.37
N LEU A 13 -33.17 10.98 33.22
CA LEU A 13 -31.82 10.47 33.10
C LEU A 13 -30.84 11.58 33.50
N ALA A 14 -30.14 11.36 34.61
CA ALA A 14 -29.05 12.22 35.04
C ALA A 14 -27.91 12.20 34.01
N HIS A 15 -27.43 13.39 33.68
CA HIS A 15 -26.27 13.66 32.84
C HIS A 15 -25.02 12.89 33.31
N PRO A 16 -24.20 12.33 32.40
CA PRO A 16 -22.77 12.27 32.63
C PRO A 16 -22.16 13.64 32.28
N GLU A 17 -21.39 14.16 33.23
CA GLU A 17 -20.64 15.39 33.13
C GLU A 17 -19.76 15.41 31.88
N ASN A 18 -19.92 16.47 31.11
CA ASN A 18 -19.15 16.78 29.93
C ASN A 18 -17.83 17.42 30.41
N SER A 19 -16.84 16.61 30.77
CA SER A 19 -15.46 17.08 30.93
C SER A 19 -14.83 17.24 29.55
N GLN A 20 -15.04 18.42 28.96
CA GLN A 20 -14.15 18.95 27.94
C GLN A 20 -12.76 19.14 28.56
N SER A 21 -11.91 18.13 28.44
CA SER A 21 -10.46 18.30 28.52
C SER A 21 -9.90 18.06 27.13
N ASP A 22 -9.60 19.16 26.44
CA ASP A 22 -8.62 19.32 25.38
C ASP A 22 -8.18 18.03 24.67
N ILE A 23 -8.85 17.71 23.56
CA ILE A 23 -8.29 16.82 22.54
C ILE A 23 -7.22 17.64 21.80
N SER A 24 -6.10 17.89 22.49
CA SER A 24 -4.88 18.33 21.84
C SER A 24 -4.42 17.23 20.89
N SER A 25 -4.09 17.65 19.68
CA SER A 25 -3.46 16.89 18.60
C SER A 25 -2.31 15.97 19.08
N HIS A 26 -2.61 14.73 19.46
CA HIS A 26 -1.61 13.71 19.76
C HIS A 26 -1.31 12.89 18.51
N GLY A 27 -0.15 13.12 17.91
CA GLY A 27 0.30 12.40 16.72
C GLY A 27 0.68 10.95 17.03
N PHE A 28 0.60 10.08 16.02
CA PHE A 28 1.03 8.68 16.10
C PHE A 28 2.49 8.50 16.61
N ALA A 29 3.34 9.52 16.41
CA ALA A 29 4.73 9.53 16.87
C ALA A 29 4.91 9.80 18.38
N GLU A 30 3.91 10.36 19.06
CA GLU A 30 3.93 10.51 20.52
C GLU A 30 3.47 9.23 21.24
N LEU A 31 2.65 8.41 20.57
CA LEU A 31 2.14 7.15 21.09
C LEU A 31 3.16 6.01 21.04
N ILE A 32 4.12 6.09 20.11
CA ILE A 32 5.14 5.06 19.89
C ILE A 32 6.49 5.75 19.66
N PRO A 33 7.52 5.48 20.46
CA PRO A 33 8.80 6.14 20.29
C PRO A 33 9.40 5.81 18.91
N VAL A 34 9.66 6.84 18.13
CA VAL A 34 10.30 6.77 16.81
C VAL A 34 11.75 7.23 16.97
N ILE A 35 12.70 6.43 16.50
CA ILE A 35 14.09 6.86 16.36
C ILE A 35 14.57 6.77 14.93
N SER A 36 15.58 7.55 14.62
CA SER A 36 16.39 7.34 13.43
C SER A 36 17.21 6.07 13.60
N GLY A 37 17.18 5.21 12.59
CA GLY A 37 17.94 3.99 12.53
C GLY A 37 18.19 3.58 11.09
N ARG A 38 18.60 2.33 10.89
CA ARG A 38 18.94 1.80 9.57
C ARG A 38 18.21 0.50 9.32
N ILE A 39 17.54 0.40 8.17
CA ILE A 39 16.97 -0.84 7.66
C ILE A 39 17.66 -1.13 6.33
N GLY A 40 18.39 -2.24 6.28
CA GLY A 40 19.26 -2.57 5.16
C GLY A 40 20.32 -1.47 4.92
N GLU A 41 20.28 -0.86 3.74
CA GLU A 41 21.19 0.23 3.38
C GLU A 41 20.62 1.65 3.59
N ARG A 42 19.37 1.76 4.03
CA ARG A 42 18.66 3.04 4.13
C ARG A 42 18.58 3.52 5.57
N GLU A 43 18.99 4.75 5.80
CA GLU A 43 18.63 5.48 7.02
C GLU A 43 17.15 5.82 6.96
N THR A 44 16.42 5.48 8.02
CA THR A 44 14.98 5.68 8.10
C THR A 44 14.54 5.79 9.55
N ASN A 45 13.32 6.28 9.74
CA ASN A 45 12.68 6.25 11.04
C ASN A 45 12.19 4.82 11.32
N ILE A 46 12.56 4.31 12.48
CA ILE A 46 12.28 2.95 12.92
C ILE A 46 11.46 2.91 14.20
N VAL A 47 10.74 1.80 14.37
CA VAL A 47 9.79 1.55 15.46
C VAL A 47 9.99 0.12 15.97
N SER A 48 9.97 -0.07 17.29
CA SER A 48 9.93 -1.42 17.88
C SER A 48 8.57 -2.08 17.61
N ALA A 49 8.59 -3.29 17.05
CA ALA A 49 7.36 -4.04 16.81
C ALA A 49 6.61 -4.39 18.10
N LYS A 50 7.32 -4.64 19.21
CA LYS A 50 6.70 -4.92 20.52
C LYS A 50 6.01 -3.69 21.07
N SER A 51 6.64 -2.52 21.00
CA SER A 51 6.03 -1.26 21.42
C SER A 51 4.77 -0.96 20.61
N LEU A 52 4.81 -1.20 19.29
CA LEU A 52 3.64 -1.08 18.41
C LEU A 52 2.53 -2.08 18.80
N HIS A 53 2.87 -3.34 19.04
CA HIS A 53 1.92 -4.38 19.45
C HIS A 53 1.15 -4.01 20.73
N ILE A 54 1.88 -3.54 21.74
CA ILE A 54 1.32 -3.09 23.02
C ILE A 54 0.46 -1.83 22.82
N ALA A 55 0.97 -0.82 22.11
CA ALA A 55 0.25 0.42 21.87
C ALA A 55 -1.06 0.21 21.09
N LEU A 56 -1.07 -0.73 20.15
CA LEU A 56 -2.26 -1.11 19.40
C LEU A 56 -3.24 -1.99 20.20
N GLY A 57 -2.87 -2.48 21.38
CA GLY A 57 -3.73 -3.34 22.20
C GLY A 57 -4.09 -4.66 21.51
N VAL A 58 -3.14 -5.26 20.78
CA VAL A 58 -3.40 -6.48 20.02
C VAL A 58 -3.46 -7.70 20.95
N GLY A 59 -4.60 -8.38 20.99
CA GLY A 59 -4.80 -9.55 21.85
C GLY A 59 -4.11 -10.84 21.39
N ARG A 60 -3.67 -10.93 20.12
CA ARG A 60 -2.93 -12.09 19.61
C ARG A 60 -1.49 -12.05 20.13
N PHE A 61 -0.93 -13.20 20.51
CA PHE A 61 0.47 -13.33 20.90
C PHE A 61 1.44 -12.70 19.87
N PHE A 62 2.39 -11.90 20.36
CA PHE A 62 3.31 -11.09 19.55
C PHE A 62 3.94 -11.86 18.38
N ALA A 63 4.58 -13.00 18.64
CA ALA A 63 5.28 -13.77 17.62
C ALA A 63 4.35 -14.24 16.48
N ASN A 64 3.12 -14.68 16.82
CA ASN A 64 2.12 -15.11 15.85
C ASN A 64 1.49 -13.93 15.11
N TRP A 65 1.35 -12.79 15.79
CA TRP A 65 0.86 -11.57 15.20
C TRP A 65 1.82 -11.03 14.15
N ILE A 66 3.08 -10.75 14.52
CA ILE A 66 4.02 -10.12 13.58
C ILE A 66 4.34 -11.03 12.40
N LYS A 67 4.53 -12.34 12.63
CA LYS A 67 4.75 -13.31 11.54
C LYS A 67 3.54 -13.36 10.58
N GLY A 68 2.33 -13.42 11.14
CA GLY A 68 1.11 -13.43 10.33
C GLY A 68 0.94 -12.14 9.53
N ARG A 69 1.27 -10.98 10.10
CA ARG A 69 1.19 -9.69 9.40
C ARG A 69 2.25 -9.54 8.30
N VAL A 70 3.47 -9.99 8.54
CA VAL A 70 4.53 -10.02 7.52
C VAL A 70 4.08 -10.85 6.31
N GLU A 71 3.53 -12.04 6.55
CA GLU A 71 3.07 -12.93 5.48
C GLU A 71 1.81 -12.40 4.77
N GLU A 72 0.81 -11.91 5.52
CA GLU A 72 -0.47 -11.43 4.98
C GLU A 72 -0.31 -10.19 4.07
N TYR A 73 0.57 -9.27 4.45
CA TYR A 73 0.76 -8.00 3.73
C TYR A 73 2.01 -7.95 2.85
N GLY A 74 2.82 -9.03 2.85
CA GLY A 74 3.98 -9.16 1.96
C GLY A 74 5.15 -8.23 2.32
N PHE A 75 5.32 -7.89 3.60
CA PHE A 75 6.46 -7.07 4.04
C PHE A 75 7.79 -7.79 3.81
N VAL A 76 8.81 -7.04 3.40
CA VAL A 76 10.12 -7.57 2.97
C VAL A 76 11.20 -7.28 4.00
N GLU A 77 11.93 -8.31 4.45
CA GLU A 77 13.08 -8.16 5.34
C GLU A 77 14.22 -7.38 4.66
N GLY A 78 14.82 -6.44 5.39
CA GLY A 78 15.83 -5.51 4.87
C GLY A 78 15.24 -4.29 4.13
N VAL A 79 13.92 -4.23 3.93
CA VAL A 79 13.20 -3.07 3.36
C VAL A 79 12.22 -2.51 4.38
N ASP A 80 11.31 -3.34 4.88
CA ASP A 80 10.22 -2.94 5.77
C ASP A 80 10.55 -3.20 7.24
N PHE A 81 11.37 -4.22 7.52
CA PHE A 81 11.81 -4.58 8.86
C PHE A 81 13.16 -5.30 8.86
N ILE A 82 13.77 -5.44 10.04
CA ILE A 82 14.89 -6.34 10.30
C ILE A 82 14.58 -7.21 11.52
N THR A 83 15.12 -8.43 11.54
CA THR A 83 15.00 -9.35 12.69
C THR A 83 16.30 -9.47 13.47
N PHE A 84 16.18 -9.67 14.78
CA PHE A 84 17.32 -9.94 15.66
C PHE A 84 16.91 -10.84 16.83
N ASP A 85 17.88 -11.55 17.40
CA ASP A 85 17.65 -12.38 18.58
C ASP A 85 17.54 -11.48 19.82
N SER A 86 16.44 -11.62 20.56
CA SER A 86 16.20 -10.85 21.78
C SER A 86 17.09 -11.34 22.93
N PRO A 87 17.70 -10.45 23.73
CA PRO A 87 18.42 -10.82 24.95
C PRO A 87 17.51 -11.47 26.01
N GLU A 88 16.20 -11.21 25.94
CA GLU A 88 15.25 -11.60 26.96
C GLU A 88 14.42 -12.82 26.53
N LEU A 89 14.22 -13.74 27.48
CA LEU A 89 13.37 -14.92 27.32
C LEU A 89 11.88 -14.61 27.54
N VAL A 90 11.49 -13.33 27.64
CA VAL A 90 10.15 -12.90 28.05
C VAL A 90 9.52 -11.99 26.98
N ASN A 91 8.31 -12.35 26.58
CA ASN A 91 7.60 -11.87 25.39
C ASN A 91 7.04 -10.43 25.51
N GLN A 92 7.52 -9.61 26.46
CA GLN A 92 6.80 -8.39 26.90
C GLN A 92 7.66 -7.14 27.13
N SER A 93 8.99 -7.18 27.00
CA SER A 93 9.76 -5.94 27.21
C SER A 93 9.65 -4.98 26.02
N ALA A 94 9.19 -3.77 26.32
CA ALA A 94 9.12 -2.65 25.39
C ALA A 94 10.39 -1.77 25.44
N ASN A 95 11.49 -2.28 26.00
CA ASN A 95 12.65 -1.46 26.34
C ASN A 95 13.46 -1.07 25.10
N TYR A 96 13.68 0.23 24.94
CA TYR A 96 14.12 0.85 23.69
C TYR A 96 15.64 0.80 23.47
N GLU A 97 16.41 0.55 24.53
CA GLU A 97 17.87 0.34 24.46
C GLU A 97 18.27 -0.92 23.66
N GLN A 98 17.31 -1.77 23.31
CA GLN A 98 17.48 -3.03 22.58
C GLN A 98 17.55 -2.87 21.05
N LEU A 99 17.38 -1.65 20.50
CA LEU A 99 17.42 -1.38 19.06
C LEU A 99 18.83 -1.40 18.44
N LEU A 100 19.86 -1.67 19.25
CA LEU A 100 21.22 -1.91 18.81
C LEU A 100 21.49 -3.41 18.82
N PRO A 101 22.13 -3.99 17.78
CA PRO A 101 22.51 -5.40 17.77
C PRO A 101 23.65 -5.64 18.77
N LYS A 102 23.34 -5.63 20.07
CA LYS A 102 24.24 -6.13 21.11
C LYS A 102 24.13 -7.65 21.04
N ARG A 103 25.24 -8.32 20.73
CA ARG A 103 25.39 -9.77 20.94
C ARG A 103 25.14 -10.06 22.41
N ALA A 104 23.93 -10.43 22.77
CA ALA A 104 23.62 -10.94 24.09
C ALA A 104 24.16 -12.36 24.19
N VAL A 105 25.01 -12.61 25.19
CA VAL A 105 25.43 -13.96 25.55
C VAL A 105 24.26 -14.62 26.27
N ILE A 106 23.54 -15.49 25.56
CA ILE A 106 22.39 -16.22 26.11
C ILE A 106 22.91 -17.37 26.95
N THR A 107 22.99 -17.17 28.27
CA THR A 107 23.20 -18.27 29.21
C THR A 107 21.84 -18.84 29.63
N LYS A 108 21.66 -20.15 29.39
CA LYS A 108 20.60 -21.09 29.86
C LYS A 108 19.53 -21.49 28.81
N ARG A 109 19.78 -22.65 28.18
CA ARG A 109 18.84 -23.72 27.72
C ARG A 109 17.50 -23.38 27.02
N GLY A 110 17.23 -22.14 26.61
CA GLY A 110 16.06 -21.76 25.81
C GLY A 110 16.44 -21.31 24.39
N ARG A 111 15.54 -21.51 23.40
CA ARG A 111 15.69 -20.92 22.07
C ARG A 111 15.49 -19.40 22.19
N PRO A 112 16.40 -18.56 21.66
CA PRO A 112 16.22 -17.11 21.66
C PRO A 112 14.88 -16.73 21.01
N GLU A 113 14.14 -15.79 21.59
CA GLU A 113 12.97 -15.20 20.94
C GLU A 113 13.41 -14.20 19.87
N LYS A 114 12.61 -14.06 18.81
CA LYS A 114 12.89 -13.11 17.72
C LYS A 114 12.18 -11.79 17.96
N ASP A 115 12.94 -10.71 17.84
CA ASP A 115 12.43 -9.34 17.81
C ASP A 115 12.56 -8.70 16.43
N TYR A 116 11.77 -7.65 16.23
CA TYR A 116 11.59 -6.98 14.95
C TYR A 116 11.70 -5.47 15.15
N VAL A 117 12.57 -4.85 14.35
CA VAL A 117 12.57 -3.40 14.14
C VAL A 117 11.85 -3.12 12.83
N LEU A 118 10.82 -2.28 12.88
CA LEU A 118 9.98 -1.95 11.74
C LEU A 118 10.36 -0.58 11.20
N SER A 119 10.21 -0.38 9.90
CA SER A 119 10.17 0.96 9.32
C SER A 119 8.92 1.68 9.81
N LEU A 120 8.99 3.01 9.86
CA LEU A 120 7.84 3.83 10.23
C LEU A 120 6.66 3.60 9.27
N ASN A 121 6.91 3.35 7.98
CA ASN A 121 5.85 3.10 7.01
C ASN A 121 5.15 1.77 7.28
N MET A 122 5.90 0.69 7.49
CA MET A 122 5.33 -0.60 7.89
C MET A 122 4.52 -0.47 9.19
N ALA A 123 5.04 0.24 10.20
CA ALA A 123 4.33 0.44 11.45
C ALA A 123 2.98 1.17 11.27
N LYS A 124 2.94 2.19 10.40
CA LYS A 124 1.69 2.90 10.06
C LYS A 124 0.70 2.00 9.34
N GLU A 125 1.17 1.20 8.39
CA GLU A 125 0.33 0.24 7.66
C GLU A 125 -0.28 -0.79 8.62
N LEU A 126 0.53 -1.37 9.50
CA LEU A 126 0.06 -2.30 10.53
C LEU A 126 -1.02 -1.66 11.43
N ALA A 127 -0.78 -0.42 11.89
CA ALA A 127 -1.75 0.30 12.69
C ALA A 127 -3.07 0.56 11.96
N MET A 128 -3.02 0.84 10.65
CA MET A 128 -4.21 1.10 9.83
C MET A 128 -5.06 -0.17 9.58
N VAL A 129 -4.45 -1.35 9.54
CA VAL A 129 -5.16 -2.61 9.28
C VAL A 129 -5.74 -3.26 10.55
N GLU A 130 -5.31 -2.83 11.74
CA GLU A 130 -5.86 -3.35 12.98
C GLU A 130 -7.34 -2.97 13.16
N ARG A 131 -8.16 -3.98 13.45
CA ARG A 131 -9.62 -3.87 13.59
C ARG A 131 -10.02 -3.63 15.05
N ASN A 132 -9.43 -2.62 15.66
CA ASN A 132 -9.72 -2.24 17.05
C ASN A 132 -9.84 -0.70 17.18
N GLU A 133 -10.07 -0.23 18.41
CA GLU A 133 -10.23 1.20 18.67
C GLU A 133 -8.97 2.00 18.32
N GLN A 134 -7.79 1.47 18.63
CA GLN A 134 -6.52 2.10 18.31
C GLN A 134 -6.31 2.25 16.79
N GLY A 135 -6.53 1.17 16.03
CA GLY A 135 -6.49 1.22 14.56
C GLY A 135 -7.57 2.10 13.95
N ARG A 136 -8.73 2.27 14.60
CA ARG A 136 -9.75 3.27 14.21
C ARG A 136 -9.26 4.69 14.44
N ALA A 137 -8.64 4.97 15.59
CA ALA A 137 -8.08 6.28 15.90
C ALA A 137 -6.98 6.67 14.91
N VAL A 138 -6.07 5.75 14.60
CA VAL A 138 -5.00 5.97 13.61
C VAL A 138 -5.55 6.29 12.22
N ARG A 139 -6.55 5.54 11.75
CA ARG A 139 -7.21 5.85 10.46
C ARG A 139 -7.87 7.23 10.45
N ARG A 140 -8.54 7.62 11.54
CA ARG A 140 -9.15 8.96 11.66
C ARG A 140 -8.09 10.06 11.60
N TYR A 141 -6.97 9.88 12.28
CA TYR A 141 -5.84 10.80 12.22
C TYR A 141 -5.33 10.98 10.78
N PHE A 142 -5.09 9.89 10.04
CA PHE A 142 -4.62 10.00 8.65
C PHE A 142 -5.64 10.65 7.71
N ILE A 143 -6.94 10.40 7.91
CA ILE A 143 -7.99 11.10 7.16
C ILE A 143 -7.93 12.61 7.43
N GLN A 144 -7.81 13.02 8.70
CA GLN A 144 -7.68 14.44 9.05
C GLN A 144 -6.41 15.06 8.46
N CYS A 145 -5.28 14.33 8.43
CA CYS A 145 -4.07 14.79 7.76
C CYS A 145 -4.29 15.00 6.25
N GLU A 146 -5.00 14.09 5.57
CA GLU A 146 -5.32 14.21 4.14
C GLU A 146 -6.24 15.43 3.89
N GLU A 147 -7.28 15.61 4.70
CA GLU A 147 -8.18 16.76 4.62
C GLU A 147 -7.47 18.09 4.90
N ALA A 148 -6.52 18.10 5.84
CA ALA A 148 -5.70 19.26 6.14
C ALA A 148 -4.74 19.56 4.97
N LEU A 149 -4.10 18.55 4.40
CA LEU A 149 -3.23 18.69 3.21
C LEU A 149 -4.03 19.21 2.01
N HIS A 150 -5.26 18.73 1.82
CA HIS A 150 -6.16 19.22 0.78
C HIS A 150 -6.44 20.73 0.92
N ARG A 151 -6.59 21.22 2.15
CA ARG A 151 -6.83 22.64 2.45
C ARG A 151 -5.57 23.49 2.37
N SER A 152 -4.44 22.99 2.88
CA SER A 152 -3.19 23.77 2.98
C SER A 152 -2.34 23.75 1.71
N ALA A 153 -2.35 22.65 0.96
CA ALA A 153 -1.55 22.45 -0.25
C ALA A 153 -2.35 21.68 -1.33
N PRO A 154 -3.40 22.30 -1.90
CA PRO A 154 -4.31 21.64 -2.84
C PRO A 154 -3.61 21.05 -4.07
N GLU A 155 -2.56 21.70 -4.59
CA GLU A 155 -1.78 21.20 -5.72
C GLU A 155 -1.01 19.91 -5.37
N VAL A 156 -0.40 19.86 -4.19
CA VAL A 156 0.31 18.67 -3.70
C VAL A 156 -0.66 17.52 -3.48
N ALA A 157 -1.81 17.81 -2.85
CA ALA A 157 -2.88 16.83 -2.67
C ALA A 157 -3.42 16.32 -4.01
N ALA A 158 -3.62 17.20 -5.00
CA ALA A 158 -4.04 16.82 -6.35
C ALA A 158 -3.01 15.91 -7.04
N ARG A 159 -1.72 16.20 -6.89
CA ARG A 159 -0.63 15.36 -7.43
C ARG A 159 -0.65 13.96 -6.83
N PHE A 160 -0.77 13.82 -5.51
CA PHE A 160 -0.85 12.51 -4.87
C PHE A 160 -2.12 11.74 -5.27
N ARG A 161 -3.28 12.41 -5.31
CA ARG A 161 -4.53 11.80 -5.78
C ARG A 161 -4.42 11.35 -7.25
N ARG A 162 -3.77 12.12 -8.10
CA ARG A 162 -3.50 11.75 -9.51
C ARG A 162 -2.65 10.49 -9.59
N GLN A 163 -1.54 10.43 -8.85
CA GLN A 163 -0.68 9.24 -8.78
C GLN A 163 -1.46 8.00 -8.32
N LEU A 164 -2.24 8.13 -7.23
CA LEU A 164 -3.06 7.04 -6.71
C LEU A 164 -4.08 6.56 -7.74
N LYS A 165 -4.81 7.49 -8.35
CA LYS A 165 -5.78 7.18 -9.41
C LYS A 165 -5.11 6.45 -10.56
N ALA A 166 -3.99 6.94 -11.06
CA ALA A 166 -3.25 6.31 -12.16
C ALA A 166 -2.83 4.88 -11.81
N ARG A 167 -2.35 4.63 -10.57
CA ARG A 167 -1.94 3.30 -10.11
C ARG A 167 -3.11 2.32 -10.00
N LEU A 168 -4.25 2.78 -9.47
CA LEU A 168 -5.47 1.96 -9.36
C LEU A 168 -6.05 1.64 -10.73
N THR A 169 -6.12 2.63 -11.61
CA THR A 169 -6.59 2.45 -12.99
C THR A 169 -5.70 1.46 -13.75
N ALA A 170 -4.37 1.57 -13.63
CA ALA A 170 -3.44 0.63 -14.25
C ALA A 170 -3.59 -0.80 -13.69
N ALA A 171 -3.97 -0.97 -12.42
CA ALA A 171 -4.21 -2.30 -11.87
C ALA A 171 -5.45 -2.98 -12.46
N ASN A 172 -6.43 -2.19 -12.92
CA ASN A 172 -7.75 -2.67 -13.30
C ASN A 172 -7.83 -3.24 -14.73
N TYR A 173 -6.92 -2.89 -15.64
CA TYR A 173 -7.03 -3.28 -17.05
C TYR A 173 -6.24 -4.53 -17.46
N PHE A 174 -5.24 -4.95 -16.67
CA PHE A 174 -4.47 -6.15 -16.98
C PHE A 174 -5.34 -7.43 -17.02
N LYS A 175 -6.17 -7.65 -15.99
CA LYS A 175 -7.01 -8.86 -15.92
C LYS A 175 -8.08 -8.90 -17.04
N PRO A 176 -8.85 -7.83 -17.29
CA PRO A 176 -9.77 -7.78 -18.43
C PRO A 176 -9.08 -7.99 -19.78
N MET A 177 -7.88 -7.45 -19.99
CA MET A 177 -7.10 -7.68 -21.22
C MET A 177 -6.73 -9.15 -21.39
N CYS A 178 -6.29 -9.82 -20.32
CA CYS A 178 -6.03 -11.26 -20.36
C CYS A 178 -7.30 -12.06 -20.68
N ALA A 179 -8.45 -11.69 -20.09
CA ALA A 179 -9.73 -12.35 -20.37
C ALA A 179 -10.17 -12.16 -21.83
N ALA A 180 -10.07 -10.95 -22.38
CA ALA A 180 -10.38 -10.67 -23.78
C ALA A 180 -9.49 -11.49 -24.71
N LEU A 181 -8.18 -11.58 -24.42
CA LEU A 181 -7.25 -12.41 -25.19
C LEU A 181 -7.62 -13.90 -25.13
N GLU A 182 -8.02 -14.38 -23.95
CA GLU A 182 -8.43 -15.77 -23.77
C GLU A 182 -9.68 -16.10 -24.58
N ILE A 183 -10.69 -15.24 -24.53
CA ILE A 183 -11.94 -15.37 -25.29
C ILE A 183 -11.63 -15.40 -26.79
N ALA A 184 -10.94 -14.37 -27.31
CA ALA A 184 -10.62 -14.26 -28.74
C ALA A 184 -9.81 -15.46 -29.27
N ARG A 185 -8.96 -16.05 -28.44
CA ARG A 185 -8.22 -17.27 -28.82
C ARG A 185 -9.09 -18.52 -28.76
N SER A 186 -9.98 -18.62 -27.77
CA SER A 186 -10.91 -19.74 -27.63
C SER A 186 -11.91 -19.81 -28.79
N GLU A 187 -12.35 -18.66 -29.31
CA GLU A 187 -13.22 -18.56 -30.51
C GLU A 187 -12.52 -19.11 -31.76
N LEU A 188 -11.20 -19.02 -31.82
CA LEU A 188 -10.38 -19.62 -32.88
C LEU A 188 -10.01 -21.09 -32.61
N GLY A 189 -10.58 -21.71 -31.57
CA GLY A 189 -10.28 -23.09 -31.16
C GLY A 189 -8.87 -23.26 -30.57
N LYS A 190 -8.21 -22.18 -30.14
CA LYS A 190 -6.82 -22.20 -29.65
C LYS A 190 -6.79 -22.06 -28.13
N LYS A 191 -6.00 -22.92 -27.47
CA LYS A 191 -5.71 -22.78 -26.04
C LYS A 191 -4.80 -21.57 -25.78
N THR A 192 -5.06 -20.85 -24.69
CA THR A 192 -4.22 -19.73 -24.24
C THR A 192 -3.15 -20.22 -23.25
N LEU A 193 -1.93 -19.73 -23.42
CA LEU A 193 -0.73 -20.13 -22.67
C LEU A 193 -0.11 -18.90 -21.99
N PRO A 194 0.61 -19.06 -20.86
CA PRO A 194 1.14 -17.94 -20.09
C PRO A 194 2.01 -16.94 -20.86
N HIS A 195 2.75 -17.41 -21.86
CA HIS A 195 3.59 -16.56 -22.69
C HIS A 195 2.78 -15.61 -23.59
N HIS A 196 1.51 -15.90 -23.89
CA HIS A 196 0.65 -14.98 -24.64
C HIS A 196 0.33 -13.73 -23.82
N TYR A 197 -0.06 -13.88 -22.56
CA TYR A 197 -0.27 -12.75 -21.65
C TYR A 197 1.01 -11.92 -21.47
N THR A 198 2.14 -12.61 -21.32
CA THR A 198 3.45 -11.96 -21.18
C THR A 198 3.84 -11.19 -22.45
N THR A 199 3.50 -11.72 -23.63
CA THR A 199 3.78 -11.06 -24.91
C THR A 199 2.95 -9.78 -25.08
N GLU A 200 1.66 -9.83 -24.75
CA GLU A 200 0.76 -8.67 -24.77
C GLU A 200 1.22 -7.59 -23.79
N SER A 201 1.44 -7.96 -22.52
CA SER A 201 1.90 -7.02 -21.50
C SER A 201 3.26 -6.39 -21.85
N ASN A 202 4.21 -7.19 -22.35
CA ASN A 202 5.50 -6.66 -22.77
C ASN A 202 5.41 -5.76 -24.01
N MET A 203 4.49 -6.01 -24.93
CA MET A 203 4.27 -5.10 -26.06
C MET A 203 3.91 -3.71 -25.55
N ILE A 204 2.92 -3.61 -24.67
CA ILE A 204 2.45 -2.34 -24.11
C ILE A 204 3.55 -1.70 -23.23
N ALA A 205 4.19 -2.48 -22.36
CA ALA A 205 5.26 -1.97 -21.51
C ALA A 205 6.40 -1.35 -22.33
N ARG A 206 6.79 -1.98 -23.45
CA ARG A 206 7.83 -1.42 -24.33
C ARG A 206 7.40 -0.11 -24.98
N LEU A 207 6.13 0.07 -25.32
CA LEU A 207 5.63 1.33 -25.88
C LEU A 207 5.66 2.46 -24.84
N VAL A 208 5.42 2.15 -23.57
CA VAL A 208 5.37 3.16 -22.48
C VAL A 208 6.76 3.44 -21.90
N LEU A 209 7.62 2.44 -21.80
CA LEU A 209 8.89 2.48 -21.06
C LEU A 209 10.11 2.56 -21.98
N GLY A 210 9.96 3.18 -23.15
CA GLY A 210 11.09 3.45 -24.06
C GLY A 210 11.76 2.18 -24.60
N GLY A 211 10.97 1.16 -24.93
CA GLY A 211 11.46 -0.10 -25.49
C GLY A 211 11.82 -1.17 -24.44
N LEU A 212 11.72 -0.85 -23.15
CA LEU A 212 12.00 -1.79 -22.07
C LEU A 212 10.76 -2.59 -21.66
N THR A 213 10.96 -3.82 -21.22
CA THR A 213 9.90 -4.54 -20.48
C THR A 213 9.77 -3.95 -19.07
N ALA A 214 8.65 -4.19 -18.38
CA ALA A 214 8.47 -3.73 -17.01
C ALA A 214 9.59 -4.22 -16.07
N LYS A 215 10.03 -5.47 -16.25
CA LYS A 215 11.17 -6.05 -15.51
C LYS A 215 12.49 -5.34 -15.84
N GLY A 216 12.77 -5.10 -17.13
CA GLY A 216 14.00 -4.40 -17.53
C GLY A 216 14.02 -2.96 -17.03
N TRP A 217 12.89 -2.27 -17.09
CA TRP A 217 12.75 -0.92 -16.54
C TRP A 217 13.00 -0.88 -15.03
N ALA A 218 12.46 -1.84 -14.26
CA ALA A 218 12.69 -1.91 -12.83
C ALA A 218 14.18 -2.16 -12.48
N GLN A 219 14.86 -3.01 -13.24
CA GLN A 219 16.30 -3.25 -13.07
C GLN A 219 17.12 -1.97 -13.30
N VAL A 220 16.85 -1.23 -14.38
CA VAL A 220 17.57 0.01 -14.71
C VAL A 220 17.33 1.10 -13.65
N ASN A 221 16.13 1.14 -13.06
CA ASN A 221 15.77 2.15 -12.05
C ASN A 221 16.02 1.70 -10.60
N ASN A 222 16.67 0.54 -10.39
CA ASN A 222 16.90 -0.05 -9.06
C ASN A 222 15.62 -0.16 -8.21
N VAL A 223 14.50 -0.51 -8.85
CA VAL A 223 13.21 -0.70 -8.21
C VAL A 223 13.11 -2.13 -7.71
N ALA A 224 12.90 -2.28 -6.40
CA ALA A 224 12.51 -3.55 -5.80
C ALA A 224 10.97 -3.68 -5.82
N GLY A 225 10.46 -4.90 -6.02
CA GLY A 225 9.02 -5.18 -6.01
C GLY A 225 8.33 -5.02 -7.37
N GLU A 226 7.03 -4.69 -7.35
CA GLU A 226 6.20 -4.54 -8.55
C GLU A 226 6.55 -3.24 -9.31
N PRO A 227 6.98 -3.30 -10.58
CA PRO A 227 7.40 -2.13 -11.34
C PRO A 227 6.37 -1.00 -11.37
N ARG A 228 5.07 -1.33 -11.44
CA ARG A 228 3.98 -0.33 -11.49
C ARG A 228 3.92 0.55 -10.23
N ASP A 229 4.43 0.11 -9.09
CA ASP A 229 4.44 0.91 -7.85
C ASP A 229 5.40 2.10 -7.91
N SER A 230 6.44 2.00 -8.75
CA SER A 230 7.46 3.05 -8.90
C SER A 230 7.33 3.87 -10.18
N MET A 231 6.36 3.56 -11.03
CA MET A 231 6.10 4.33 -12.26
C MET A 231 5.48 5.69 -11.95
N SER A 232 5.80 6.70 -12.76
CA SER A 232 5.15 8.01 -12.72
C SER A 232 3.68 7.95 -13.10
N ALA A 233 2.89 8.94 -12.68
CA ALA A 233 1.49 9.08 -13.06
C ALA A 233 1.30 9.08 -14.59
N ASP A 234 2.19 9.75 -15.33
CA ASP A 234 2.15 9.78 -16.80
C ASP A 234 2.37 8.39 -17.40
N GLN A 235 3.35 7.63 -16.91
CA GLN A 235 3.59 6.26 -17.35
C GLN A 235 2.39 5.35 -17.06
N LEU A 236 1.80 5.45 -15.86
CA LEU A 236 0.65 4.64 -15.46
C LEU A 236 -0.62 4.99 -16.24
N GLU A 237 -0.86 6.27 -16.51
CA GLU A 237 -1.97 6.74 -17.35
C GLU A 237 -1.80 6.28 -18.81
N HIS A 238 -0.58 6.34 -19.36
CA HIS A 238 -0.28 5.85 -20.69
C HIS A 238 -0.47 4.33 -20.79
N LEU A 239 0.04 3.59 -19.79
CA LEU A 239 -0.14 2.14 -19.70
C LEU A 239 -1.62 1.77 -19.70
N SER A 240 -2.40 2.43 -18.83
CA SER A 240 -3.85 2.21 -18.72
C SER A 240 -4.58 2.48 -20.03
N TYR A 241 -4.23 3.58 -20.71
CA TYR A 241 -4.81 3.95 -22.00
C TYR A 241 -4.57 2.88 -23.07
N LEU A 242 -3.34 2.37 -23.16
CA LEU A 242 -2.99 1.33 -24.14
C LEU A 242 -3.56 -0.04 -23.77
N GLU A 243 -3.61 -0.41 -22.49
CA GLU A 243 -4.26 -1.66 -22.04
C GLU A 243 -5.76 -1.65 -22.35
N GLN A 244 -6.44 -0.54 -22.03
CA GLN A 244 -7.86 -0.36 -22.36
C GLN A 244 -8.09 -0.44 -23.87
N THR A 245 -7.26 0.23 -24.66
CA THR A 245 -7.38 0.21 -26.12
C THR A 245 -7.13 -1.20 -26.68
N ASN A 246 -6.12 -1.92 -26.16
CA ASN A 246 -5.81 -3.27 -26.62
C ASN A 246 -6.97 -4.24 -26.38
N ILE A 247 -7.71 -4.10 -25.26
CA ILE A 247 -8.95 -4.86 -25.02
C ILE A 247 -9.91 -4.66 -26.19
N THR A 248 -10.22 -3.41 -26.53
CA THR A 248 -11.14 -3.10 -27.64
C THR A 248 -10.63 -3.64 -28.97
N LEU A 249 -9.34 -3.52 -29.27
CA LEU A 249 -8.80 -4.05 -30.53
C LEU A 249 -8.84 -5.58 -30.61
N ILE A 250 -8.68 -6.28 -29.47
CA ILE A 250 -8.86 -7.73 -29.38
C ILE A 250 -10.32 -8.09 -29.65
N GLU A 251 -11.27 -7.39 -29.02
CA GLU A 251 -12.72 -7.61 -29.21
C GLU A 251 -13.18 -7.35 -30.66
N LEU A 252 -12.52 -6.42 -31.36
CA LEU A 252 -12.73 -6.17 -32.78
C LEU A 252 -12.08 -7.23 -33.70
N GLY A 253 -11.44 -8.26 -33.14
CA GLY A 253 -10.85 -9.37 -33.89
C GLY A 253 -9.55 -9.02 -34.62
N GLN A 254 -8.90 -7.89 -34.30
CA GLN A 254 -7.62 -7.55 -34.92
C GLN A 254 -6.53 -8.53 -34.53
N ASP A 255 -5.58 -8.82 -35.41
CA ASP A 255 -4.44 -9.67 -35.11
C ASP A 255 -3.33 -8.92 -34.35
N TYR A 256 -2.33 -9.65 -33.85
CA TYR A 256 -1.26 -9.05 -33.05
C TYR A 256 -0.46 -7.96 -33.81
N PRO A 257 0.00 -8.19 -35.07
CA PRO A 257 0.65 -7.13 -35.84
C PRO A 257 -0.18 -5.87 -36.02
N GLN A 258 -1.48 -6.01 -36.32
CA GLN A 258 -2.41 -4.88 -36.47
C GLN A 258 -2.54 -4.09 -35.16
N ARG A 259 -2.79 -4.79 -34.05
CA ARG A 259 -2.89 -4.17 -32.72
C ARG A 259 -1.60 -3.45 -32.35
N LYS A 260 -0.45 -4.08 -32.57
CA LYS A 260 0.86 -3.46 -32.29
C LYS A 260 1.06 -2.17 -33.07
N ALA A 261 0.74 -2.17 -34.36
CA ALA A 261 0.87 -0.99 -35.20
C ALA A 261 -0.04 0.15 -34.70
N GLU A 262 -1.29 -0.16 -34.39
CA GLU A 262 -2.26 0.83 -33.93
C GLU A 262 -1.92 1.39 -32.55
N LEU A 263 -1.56 0.53 -31.59
CA LEU A 263 -1.10 0.96 -30.26
C LEU A 263 0.17 1.81 -30.34
N THR A 264 1.09 1.51 -31.27
CA THR A 264 2.29 2.33 -31.49
C THR A 264 1.89 3.73 -31.96
N ARG A 265 0.99 3.83 -32.93
CA ARG A 265 0.47 5.09 -33.46
C ARG A 265 -0.23 5.92 -32.37
N LEU A 266 -1.07 5.27 -31.57
CA LEU A 266 -1.80 5.91 -30.47
C LEU A 266 -0.87 6.35 -29.35
N SER A 267 0.15 5.55 -29.03
CA SER A 267 1.20 5.91 -28.07
C SER A 267 1.95 7.18 -28.49
N GLN A 268 2.39 7.26 -29.76
CA GLN A 268 3.06 8.45 -30.29
C GLN A 268 2.16 9.68 -30.21
N ARG A 269 0.89 9.55 -30.58
CA ARG A 269 -0.10 10.65 -30.49
C ARG A 269 -0.34 11.07 -29.04
N TRP A 270 -0.42 10.12 -28.11
CA TRP A 270 -0.59 10.40 -26.69
C TRP A 270 0.58 11.22 -26.14
N MET A 271 1.82 10.81 -26.47
CA MET A 271 3.04 11.53 -26.06
C MET A 271 3.10 12.93 -26.68
N ALA A 272 2.82 13.06 -27.97
CA ALA A 272 2.83 14.34 -28.68
C ALA A 272 1.85 15.36 -28.07
N LYS A 273 0.65 14.91 -27.71
CA LYS A 273 -0.36 15.79 -27.08
C LYS A 273 0.11 16.35 -25.74
N ARG A 274 0.87 15.58 -24.95
CA ARG A 274 1.35 16.04 -23.63
C ARG A 274 2.62 16.86 -23.71
N LEU A 275 3.51 16.55 -24.64
CA LEU A 275 4.70 17.37 -24.91
C LEU A 275 4.31 18.74 -25.47
N GLY A 276 3.28 18.82 -26.33
CA GLY A 276 2.78 20.09 -26.86
C GLY A 276 2.08 20.98 -25.84
N VAL A 277 1.56 20.43 -24.74
CA VAL A 277 0.93 21.20 -23.65
C VAL A 277 1.96 21.79 -22.69
N ASN A 278 3.19 21.26 -22.63
CA ASN A 278 4.25 21.81 -21.78
C ASN A 278 5.03 22.98 -22.43
N HIS A 279 4.70 23.36 -23.67
CA HIS A 279 5.37 24.43 -24.43
C HIS A 279 4.44 25.57 -24.88
N ALA A 280 3.20 25.60 -24.37
CA ALA A 280 2.21 26.65 -24.61
C ALA A 280 1.72 27.21 -23.27
#